data_AF-A0A5C7J5E5-F1
#
_entry.id   AF-A0A5C7J5E5-F1
#
_cell.length_a   1.000
_cell.length_b   1.000
_cell.length_c   1.000
_cell.angle_alpha   90.00
_cell.angle_beta   90.00
_cell.angle_gamma   90.00
#
_symmetry.space_group_name_H-M   'P 1'
#
loop_
_entity.id
_entity.type
_entity.pdbx_description
1 polymer ?
#
loop_
_entity_poly.entity_id
_entity_poly.type
_entity_poly.pdbx_seq_one_letter_code
_entity_poly.pdbx_strand_id
1 'polypeptide(L)'
;FHLELDYMTISTYGDGRAVSQPKVVMDIDVSRTSLEGRHIVLLDDLVDTGATAAFAGELLMARGAEVVDVATLANKNTVRDPRFMEFPGEVISCFEVPDVWITGMGMDDSRVAPEGNRWLPYIAVARDL
;
A
#
# COMPACT_ATOMS: atom_id res chain seq x y z
N PHE A 1 -7.85 24.62 -5.50
CA PHE A 1 -7.64 23.21 -5.87
C PHE A 1 -8.28 22.36 -4.80
N HIS A 2 -9.25 21.52 -5.18
CA HIS A 2 -9.85 20.54 -4.28
C HIS A 2 -9.23 19.19 -4.58
N LEU A 3 -8.67 18.54 -3.55
CA LEU A 3 -8.22 17.16 -3.68
C LEU A 3 -9.45 16.26 -3.82
N GLU A 4 -9.41 15.35 -4.78
CA GLU A 4 -10.40 14.30 -4.91
C GLU A 4 -9.89 13.06 -4.17
N LEU A 5 -10.75 12.47 -3.34
CA LEU A 5 -10.42 11.31 -2.52
C LEU A 5 -11.33 10.14 -2.88
N ASP A 6 -10.72 8.98 -3.07
CA ASP A 6 -11.39 7.71 -3.29
C ASP A 6 -10.59 6.59 -2.61
N TYR A 7 -11.20 5.41 -2.49
CA TYR A 7 -10.62 4.30 -1.76
C TYR A 7 -10.68 3.03 -2.58
N MET A 8 -9.63 2.23 -2.50
CA MET A 8 -9.63 0.86 -3.00
C MET A 8 -9.12 -0.09 -1.93
N THR A 9 -9.58 -1.34 -1.98
CA THR A 9 -9.10 -2.42 -1.12
C THR A 9 -8.52 -3.50 -2.00
N ILE A 10 -7.24 -3.80 -1.81
CA ILE A 10 -6.54 -4.88 -2.49
C ILE A 10 -6.26 -5.98 -1.48
N SER A 11 -6.59 -7.22 -1.83
CA SER A 11 -6.28 -8.41 -1.03
C SER A 11 -5.24 -9.26 -1.74
N THR A 12 -4.24 -9.71 -0.99
CA THR A 12 -3.31 -10.76 -1.39
C THR A 12 -3.74 -12.05 -0.66
N TYR A 13 -4.67 -12.80 -1.25
CA TYR A 13 -5.19 -14.08 -0.72
C TYR A 13 -4.11 -15.18 -0.58
N GLY A 14 -3.46 -15.30 0.58
CA GLY A 14 -2.62 -16.44 0.91
C GLY A 14 -3.00 -17.08 2.24
N ASP A 15 -3.51 -18.31 2.21
CA ASP A 15 -3.61 -19.17 3.39
C ASP A 15 -2.18 -19.50 3.86
N GLY A 16 -1.60 -18.64 4.70
CA GLY A 16 -0.26 -18.82 5.26
C GLY A 16 0.88 -18.41 4.33
N ARG A 17 1.43 -17.21 4.56
CA ARG A 17 2.77 -16.73 4.12
C ARG A 17 3.13 -16.84 2.62
N ALA A 18 2.26 -17.34 1.75
CA ALA A 18 2.47 -17.38 0.30
C ALA A 18 1.83 -16.14 -0.35
N VAL A 19 2.64 -15.37 -1.07
CA VAL A 19 2.16 -14.24 -1.89
C VAL A 19 1.32 -14.83 -3.03
N SER A 20 0.00 -14.64 -2.98
CA SER A 20 -0.86 -14.88 -4.15
C SER A 20 -0.89 -13.65 -5.06
N GLN A 21 -1.48 -13.80 -6.24
CA GLN A 21 -1.81 -12.64 -7.07
C GLN A 21 -2.72 -11.68 -6.29
N PRO A 22 -2.40 -10.37 -6.25
CA PRO A 22 -3.28 -9.35 -5.68
C PRO A 22 -4.61 -9.28 -6.43
N LYS A 23 -5.69 -8.98 -5.72
CA LYS A 23 -7.03 -8.81 -6.29
C LYS A 23 -7.72 -7.60 -5.66
N VAL A 24 -8.40 -6.82 -6.50
CA VAL A 24 -9.30 -5.75 -6.05
C VAL A 24 -10.54 -6.35 -5.38
N VAL A 25 -10.77 -5.98 -4.12
CA VAL A 25 -11.96 -6.33 -3.32
C VAL A 25 -12.98 -5.19 -3.37
N MET A 26 -12.49 -3.96 -3.23
CA MET A 26 -13.26 -2.73 -3.41
C MET A 26 -12.49 -1.85 -4.36
N ASP A 27 -13.16 -1.36 -5.40
CA ASP A 27 -12.55 -0.55 -6.44
C ASP A 27 -12.95 0.92 -6.28
N ILE A 28 -12.16 1.80 -6.89
CA ILE A 28 -12.52 3.22 -7.01
C ILE A 28 -13.79 3.37 -7.87
N ASP A 29 -14.61 4.38 -7.56
CA ASP A 29 -15.79 4.68 -8.37
C ASP A 29 -15.40 5.52 -9.58
N VAL A 30 -15.02 4.86 -10.68
CA VAL A 30 -14.63 5.54 -11.93
C VAL A 30 -15.75 6.34 -12.60
N SER A 31 -17.01 6.17 -12.16
CA SER A 31 -18.11 7.03 -12.63
C SER A 31 -18.08 8.42 -11.99
N ARG A 32 -17.43 8.53 -10.83
CA ARG A 32 -17.26 9.75 -10.05
C ARG A 32 -15.84 10.31 -10.19
N THR A 33 -14.85 9.44 -10.15
CA THR A 33 -13.42 9.76 -10.09
C THR A 33 -12.74 9.36 -11.40
N SER A 34 -12.63 10.30 -12.34
CA SER A 34 -11.85 10.08 -13.57
C SER A 34 -10.35 10.06 -13.27
N LEU A 35 -9.62 9.09 -13.84
CA LEU A 35 -8.17 8.98 -13.71
C LEU A 35 -7.39 9.52 -14.92
N GLU A 36 -8.06 9.72 -16.05
CA GLU A 36 -7.43 10.11 -17.32
C GLU A 36 -6.64 11.42 -17.19
N GLY A 37 -5.35 11.36 -17.53
CA GLY A 37 -4.43 12.50 -17.49
C GLY A 37 -4.20 13.07 -16.09
N ARG A 38 -4.44 12.29 -15.03
CA ARG A 38 -4.29 12.76 -13.65
C ARG A 38 -3.00 12.29 -13.00
N HIS A 39 -2.49 13.15 -12.12
CA HIS A 39 -1.50 12.80 -11.12
C HIS A 39 -2.22 12.22 -9.91
N ILE A 40 -1.88 10.97 -9.56
CA ILE A 40 -2.47 10.24 -8.46
C ILE A 40 -1.43 10.09 -7.36
N VAL A 41 -1.86 10.28 -6.11
CA VAL A 41 -1.06 9.90 -4.93
C VAL A 41 -1.72 8.67 -4.32
N LEU A 42 -1.11 7.52 -4.49
CA LEU A 42 -1.49 6.29 -3.82
C LEU A 42 -0.98 6.35 -2.36
N LEU A 43 -1.92 6.39 -1.41
CA LEU A 43 -1.60 6.45 0.01
C LEU A 43 -1.74 5.07 0.65
N ASP A 44 -0.69 4.58 1.30
CA ASP A 44 -0.69 3.30 2.02
C ASP A 44 0.07 3.40 3.36
N ASP A 45 -0.25 2.59 4.36
CA ASP A 45 0.43 2.67 5.66
C ASP A 45 1.85 2.07 5.61
N LEU A 46 2.06 1.04 4.81
CA LEU A 46 3.31 0.31 4.75
C LEU A 46 3.64 -0.18 3.33
N VAL A 47 4.84 0.15 2.86
CA VAL A 47 5.45 -0.52 1.71
C VAL A 47 6.46 -1.55 2.21
N ASP A 48 6.11 -2.84 2.08
CA ASP A 48 7.03 -3.96 2.27
C ASP A 48 7.79 -4.25 0.97
N THR A 49 7.49 -5.34 0.27
CA THR A 49 8.07 -5.62 -1.05
C THR A 49 7.57 -4.65 -2.13
N GLY A 50 6.46 -3.96 -1.89
CA GLY A 50 5.80 -3.09 -2.87
C GLY A 50 4.85 -3.82 -3.83
N ALA A 51 4.59 -5.12 -3.65
CA ALA A 51 3.73 -5.89 -4.55
C ALA A 51 2.29 -5.34 -4.67
N THR A 52 1.69 -4.89 -3.55
CA THR A 52 0.36 -4.26 -3.54
C THR A 52 0.37 -2.93 -4.30
N ALA A 53 1.33 -2.06 -4.01
CA ALA A 53 1.46 -0.77 -4.64
C ALA A 53 1.82 -0.89 -6.14
N ALA A 54 2.60 -1.90 -6.52
CA ALA A 54 2.88 -2.23 -7.92
C ALA A 54 1.60 -2.60 -8.67
N PHE A 55 0.80 -3.50 -8.11
CA PHE A 55 -0.48 -3.88 -8.70
C PHE A 55 -1.45 -2.70 -8.80
N ALA A 56 -1.53 -1.87 -7.75
CA ALA A 56 -2.36 -0.67 -7.76
C ALA A 56 -1.88 0.33 -8.83
N GLY A 57 -0.58 0.63 -8.87
CA GLY A 57 0.03 1.54 -9.82
C GLY A 57 -0.20 1.12 -11.26
N GLU A 58 0.08 -0.14 -11.60
CA GLU A 58 -0.21 -0.71 -12.92
C GLU A 58 -1.69 -0.56 -13.30
N LEU A 59 -2.61 -0.86 -12.37
CA LEU A 59 -4.04 -0.75 -12.60
C LEU A 59 -4.48 0.70 -12.85
N LEU A 60 -3.93 1.65 -12.08
CA LEU A 60 -4.24 3.07 -12.21
C LEU A 60 -3.68 3.65 -13.52
N MET A 61 -2.44 3.30 -13.88
CA MET A 61 -1.84 3.67 -15.17
C MET A 61 -2.63 3.12 -16.35
N ALA A 62 -3.06 1.84 -16.28
CA ALA A 62 -3.89 1.23 -17.30
C ALA A 62 -5.27 1.90 -17.47
N ARG A 63 -5.70 2.69 -16.48
CA ARG A 63 -6.94 3.46 -16.48
C ARG A 63 -6.75 4.94 -16.86
N GLY A 64 -5.55 5.31 -17.30
CA GLY A 64 -5.26 6.63 -17.86
C GLY A 64 -4.57 7.60 -16.90
N ALA A 65 -4.12 7.16 -15.73
CA ALA A 65 -3.27 8.00 -14.88
C ALA A 65 -2.01 8.44 -15.63
N GLU A 66 -1.58 9.69 -15.44
CA GLU A 66 -0.34 10.22 -16.02
C GLU A 66 0.86 9.90 -15.13
N VAL A 67 0.68 10.02 -13.81
CA VAL A 67 1.69 9.76 -12.79
C VAL A 67 1.00 9.11 -11.59
N VAL A 68 1.66 8.13 -10.96
CA VAL A 68 1.23 7.53 -9.69
C VAL A 68 2.38 7.62 -8.69
N ASP A 69 2.34 8.64 -7.83
CA ASP A 69 3.23 8.74 -6.69
C ASP A 69 2.73 7.82 -5.56
N VAL A 70 3.63 7.20 -4.82
CA VAL A 70 3.31 6.37 -3.66
C VAL A 70 3.74 7.10 -2.41
N ALA A 71 2.77 7.49 -1.58
CA ALA A 71 3.01 8.08 -0.26
C ALA A 71 2.76 7.04 0.82
N THR A 72 3.74 6.81 1.70
CA THR A 72 3.62 5.82 2.76
C THR A 72 4.12 6.31 4.11
N LEU A 73 3.53 5.80 5.19
CA LEU A 73 4.03 6.05 6.53
C LEU A 73 5.38 5.35 6.74
N ALA A 74 5.49 4.07 6.40
CA ALA A 74 6.70 3.28 6.60
C ALA A 74 7.12 2.52 5.34
N ASN A 75 8.40 2.59 5.02
CA ASN A 75 9.00 1.93 3.88
C ASN A 75 10.07 0.94 4.37
N LYS A 76 9.82 -0.36 4.22
CA LYS A 76 10.77 -1.38 4.68
C LYS A 76 11.91 -1.57 3.68
N ASN A 77 13.11 -1.75 4.22
CA ASN A 77 14.26 -2.19 3.45
C ASN A 77 14.19 -3.70 3.18
N THR A 78 13.35 -4.11 2.22
CA THR A 78 13.23 -5.48 1.72
C THR A 78 13.59 -5.60 0.25
N VAL A 79 13.66 -6.84 -0.25
CA VAL A 79 13.79 -7.09 -1.69
C VAL A 79 12.48 -6.68 -2.37
N ARG A 80 12.56 -5.67 -3.26
CA ARG A 80 11.38 -5.11 -3.92
C ARG A 80 10.84 -6.03 -5.01
N ASP A 81 9.52 -5.98 -5.17
CA ASP A 81 8.85 -6.42 -6.38
C ASP A 81 9.34 -5.54 -7.55
N PRO A 82 9.94 -6.12 -8.62
CA PRO A 82 10.47 -5.34 -9.73
C PRO A 82 9.46 -4.39 -10.37
N ARG A 83 8.18 -4.79 -10.38
CA ARG A 83 7.07 -4.02 -10.95
C ARG A 83 6.80 -2.71 -10.21
N PHE A 84 7.22 -2.63 -8.95
CA PHE A 84 7.03 -1.43 -8.13
C PHE A 84 7.77 -0.20 -8.69
N MET A 85 8.74 -0.42 -9.60
CA MET A 85 9.52 0.65 -10.25
C MET A 85 9.18 0.81 -11.75
N GLU A 86 8.15 0.14 -12.27
CA GLU A 86 7.85 0.11 -13.71
C GLU A 86 6.86 1.19 -14.17
N PHE A 87 6.20 1.89 -13.25
CA PHE A 87 5.28 2.99 -13.55
C PHE A 87 5.88 4.36 -13.16
N PRO A 88 5.48 5.45 -13.83
CA PRO A 88 5.99 6.79 -13.53
C PRO A 88 5.47 7.28 -12.17
N GLY A 89 6.39 7.71 -11.31
CA GLY A 89 6.10 8.30 -10.01
C GLY A 89 7.26 8.11 -9.04
N GLU A 90 7.14 8.77 -7.89
CA GLU A 90 8.11 8.71 -6.81
C GLU A 90 7.53 7.95 -5.60
N VAL A 91 8.42 7.38 -4.78
CA VAL A 91 8.06 6.79 -3.48
C VAL A 91 8.46 7.75 -2.38
N ILE A 92 7.48 8.24 -1.63
CA ILE A 92 7.63 9.21 -0.55
C ILE A 92 7.27 8.51 0.76
N SER A 93 8.24 8.36 1.65
CA SER A 93 8.07 7.71 2.95
C SER A 93 8.29 8.69 4.11
N CYS A 94 7.55 8.52 5.21
CA CYS A 94 7.89 9.24 6.45
C CYS A 94 9.07 8.56 7.18
N PHE A 95 9.13 7.23 7.14
CA PHE A 95 10.16 6.44 7.80
C PHE A 95 10.72 5.35 6.88
N GLU A 96 12.04 5.24 6.83
CA GLU A 96 12.74 4.06 6.33
C GLU A 96 12.97 3.12 7.51
N VAL A 97 12.51 1.88 7.40
CA VAL A 97 12.55 0.89 8.48
C VAL A 97 13.29 -0.38 8.04
N PRO A 98 13.99 -1.08 8.96
CA PRO A 98 14.61 -2.36 8.64
C PRO A 98 13.53 -3.43 8.33
N ASP A 99 13.95 -4.56 7.77
CA ASP A 99 13.10 -5.73 7.55
C ASP A 99 12.75 -6.41 8.90
N VAL A 100 11.81 -5.79 9.62
CA VAL A 100 11.26 -6.28 10.89
C VAL A 100 9.75 -6.14 10.86
N TRP A 101 9.06 -6.97 11.65
CA TRP A 101 7.61 -6.82 11.80
C TRP A 101 7.30 -5.57 12.62
N ILE A 102 6.54 -4.66 12.04
CA ILE A 102 6.06 -3.43 12.69
C ILE A 102 4.54 -3.43 12.78
N THR A 103 3.99 -2.72 13.76
CA THR A 103 2.55 -2.62 14.03
C THR A 103 2.21 -1.27 14.64
N GLY A 104 0.92 -0.92 14.67
CA GLY A 104 0.43 0.39 15.10
C GLY A 104 0.20 1.34 13.94
N MET A 105 -0.49 2.46 14.19
CA MET A 105 -0.78 3.49 13.18
C MET A 105 -1.46 2.94 11.91
N GLY A 106 -2.38 1.98 12.07
CA GLY A 106 -3.07 1.31 10.96
C GLY A 106 -2.53 -0.09 10.65
N MET A 107 -1.26 -0.38 10.94
CA MET A 107 -0.65 -1.68 10.70
C MET A 107 -1.05 -2.68 11.79
N ASP A 108 -1.51 -3.87 11.40
CA ASP A 108 -1.97 -4.90 12.35
C ASP A 108 -0.87 -5.88 12.79
N ASP A 109 -1.15 -6.60 13.87
CA ASP A 109 -0.43 -7.83 14.23
C ASP A 109 -1.43 -8.95 14.55
N SER A 110 -1.72 -9.77 13.54
CA SER A 110 -2.60 -10.93 13.65
C SER A 110 -2.20 -11.96 14.71
N ARG A 111 -0.94 -11.97 15.19
CA ARG A 111 -0.51 -12.84 16.31
C ARG A 111 -1.11 -12.40 17.64
N VAL A 112 -1.48 -11.14 17.78
CA VAL A 112 -2.12 -10.59 18.99
C VAL A 112 -3.63 -10.82 18.94
N ALA A 113 -4.27 -10.44 17.85
CA ALA A 113 -5.70 -10.65 17.57
C ALA A 113 -5.94 -10.37 16.08
N PRO A 114 -7.07 -10.83 15.49
CA PRO A 114 -7.51 -10.32 14.19
C PRO A 114 -7.58 -8.79 14.24
N GLU A 115 -6.84 -8.11 13.35
CA GLU A 115 -6.71 -6.64 13.33
C GLU A 115 -6.08 -6.02 14.61
N GLY A 116 -5.31 -6.80 15.37
CA GLY A 116 -4.69 -6.36 16.62
C GLY A 116 -3.73 -5.18 16.42
N ASN A 117 -3.61 -4.32 17.42
CA ASN A 117 -2.66 -3.20 17.49
C ASN A 117 -2.83 -2.04 16.49
N ARG A 118 -3.75 -2.10 15.52
CA ARG A 118 -3.92 -1.01 14.53
C ARG A 118 -4.14 0.38 15.15
N TRP A 119 -4.79 0.43 16.31
CA TRP A 119 -5.16 1.66 17.02
C TRP A 119 -4.01 2.28 17.84
N LEU A 120 -2.84 1.64 17.92
CA LEU A 120 -1.73 2.18 18.70
C LEU A 120 -1.25 3.52 18.08
N PRO A 121 -1.03 4.57 18.89
CA PRO A 121 -0.65 5.90 18.41
C PRO A 121 0.85 6.02 18.10
N TYR A 122 1.54 4.89 17.95
CA TYR A 122 2.97 4.80 17.69
C TYR A 122 3.25 3.57 16.82
N ILE A 123 4.35 3.63 16.07
CA ILE A 123 4.89 2.46 15.37
C ILE A 123 5.74 1.68 16.37
N ALA A 124 5.45 0.39 16.53
CA ALA A 124 6.21 -0.52 17.38
C ALA A 124 6.79 -1.67 16.57
N VAL A 125 7.98 -2.12 16.96
CA VAL A 125 8.52 -3.40 16.50
C VAL A 125 7.83 -4.51 17.29
N ALA A 126 7.12 -5.38 16.59
CA ALA A 126 6.49 -6.53 17.23
C ALA A 126 7.55 -7.56 17.58
N ARG A 127 7.63 -7.94 18.86
CA ARG A 127 8.51 -9.00 19.34
C ARG A 127 7.69 -10.28 19.45
N ASP A 128 8.32 -11.40 19.12
CA ASP A 128 7.73 -12.71 19.42
C ASP A 128 7.52 -12.82 20.94
N LEU A 129 6.35 -13.34 21.32
CA LEU A 129 6.01 -13.68 22.70
C LEU A 129 6.66 -15.01 23.11
#